data_AF-A0A1W6MX65-F1
#
_entry.id   AF-A0A1W6MX65-F1
#
_cell.length_a   1.000
_cell.length_b   1.000
_cell.length_c   1.000
_cell.angle_alpha   90.00
_cell.angle_beta   90.00
_cell.angle_gamma   90.00
#
_symmetry.space_group_name_H-M   'P 1'
#
loop_
_entity.id
_entity.type
_entity.pdbx_description
1 polymer ?
#
loop_
_entity_poly.entity_id
_entity_poly.type
_entity_poly.pdbx_seq_one_letter_code
_entity_poly.pdbx_strand_id
1 'polypeptide(L)'
;MLNPSLYLPWQHERALSIYRFFDGKSSPRGTLRAHHAAAMVEQADAESSFFIDAWGDLYTAYGLWQMHDDRLARGCQFLGVAKPLCAGRLTAKNGLSLTQQCEIAWREFQTTESLAFALLLSTTNAHDAGAVACAKYERAGAKSQPEIRGQRALAWLNWLTQQS
;
A
#
# COMPACT_ATOMS: atom_id res chain seq x y z
N MET A 1 6.81 13.09 2.78
CA MET A 1 7.56 13.46 4.00
C MET A 1 8.63 12.39 4.23
N LEU A 2 9.89 12.75 4.51
CA LEU A 2 11.00 11.77 4.66
C LEU A 2 11.21 11.29 6.11
N ASN A 3 10.55 11.91 7.09
CA ASN A 3 10.71 11.58 8.50
C ASN A 3 9.40 11.02 9.10
N PRO A 4 9.31 9.70 9.33
CA PRO A 4 8.15 9.08 9.97
C PRO A 4 7.80 9.64 11.35
N SER A 5 8.74 10.22 12.11
CA SER A 5 8.47 10.71 13.47
C SER A 5 7.53 11.93 13.52
N LEU A 6 7.28 12.58 12.39
CA LEU A 6 6.41 13.75 12.28
C LEU A 6 4.94 13.41 12.00
N TYR A 7 4.63 12.13 11.82
CA TYR A 7 3.27 11.66 11.58
C TYR A 7 2.44 11.69 12.88
N LEU A 8 1.12 11.77 12.72
CA LEU A 8 0.18 11.72 13.83
C LEU A 8 0.10 10.29 14.41
N PRO A 9 -0.25 10.12 15.70
CA PRO A 9 -0.31 8.79 16.31
C PRO A 9 -1.19 7.78 15.56
N TRP A 10 -2.34 8.20 15.03
CA TRP A 10 -3.22 7.32 14.27
C TRP A 10 -2.59 6.87 12.93
N GLN A 11 -1.68 7.65 12.36
CA GLN A 11 -0.95 7.27 11.15
C GLN A 11 0.11 6.22 11.49
N HIS A 12 0.80 6.37 12.62
CA HIS A 12 1.73 5.36 13.14
C HIS A 12 1.03 4.02 13.41
N GLU A 13 -0.14 4.04 14.05
CA GLU A 13 -0.93 2.83 14.31
C GLU A 13 -1.34 2.11 13.02
N ARG A 14 -1.73 2.87 11.99
CA ARG A 14 -2.07 2.31 10.67
C ARG A 14 -0.83 1.77 9.96
N ALA A 15 0.29 2.50 9.98
CA ALA A 15 1.55 2.06 9.41
C ALA A 15 2.02 0.73 10.04
N LEU A 16 1.96 0.62 11.37
CA LEU A 16 2.28 -0.62 12.09
C LEU A 16 1.33 -1.76 11.72
N SER A 17 0.04 -1.48 11.57
CA SER A 17 -0.97 -2.47 11.19
C SER A 17 -0.74 -3.00 9.78
N ILE A 18 -0.41 -2.12 8.82
CA ILE A 18 -0.04 -2.48 7.44
C ILE A 18 1.26 -3.30 7.44
N TYR A 19 2.29 -2.84 8.15
CA TYR A 19 3.57 -3.53 8.26
C TYR A 19 3.39 -4.96 8.78
N ARG A 20 2.72 -5.11 9.93
CA ARG A 20 2.46 -6.43 10.55
C ARG A 20 1.61 -7.35 9.68
N PHE A 21 0.71 -6.78 8.87
CA PHE A 21 -0.08 -7.58 7.95
C PHE A 21 0.77 -8.23 6.85
N PHE A 22 1.73 -7.48 6.29
CA PHE A 22 2.56 -7.92 5.16
C PHE A 22 3.87 -8.61 5.57
N ASP A 23 4.43 -8.31 6.73
CA ASP A 23 5.67 -8.94 7.17
C ASP A 23 5.45 -10.45 7.41
N GLY A 24 6.26 -11.28 6.75
CA GLY A 24 6.12 -12.73 6.77
C GLY A 24 4.95 -13.31 5.95
N LYS A 25 4.14 -12.49 5.24
CA LYS A 25 3.11 -13.01 4.32
C LYS A 25 3.75 -13.86 3.22
N SER A 26 3.24 -15.07 3.03
CA SER A 26 3.80 -16.04 2.10
C SER A 26 2.80 -16.51 1.05
N SER A 27 3.34 -16.86 -0.12
CA SER A 27 2.63 -17.51 -1.22
C SER A 27 3.56 -18.55 -1.86
N PRO A 28 3.07 -19.40 -2.78
CA PRO A 28 3.94 -20.31 -3.52
C PRO A 28 5.09 -19.64 -4.29
N ARG A 29 5.01 -18.33 -4.55
CA ARG A 29 6.06 -17.55 -5.24
C ARG A 29 7.17 -17.05 -4.31
N GLY A 30 6.91 -16.99 -3.00
CA GLY A 30 7.84 -16.46 -2.02
C GLY A 30 7.17 -15.80 -0.82
N THR A 31 8.02 -15.34 0.10
CA THR A 31 7.63 -14.74 1.38
C THR A 31 8.09 -13.29 1.44
N LEU A 32 7.17 -12.40 1.77
CA LEU A 32 7.47 -11.00 2.06
C LEU A 32 8.34 -10.91 3.33
N ARG A 33 9.29 -10.00 3.31
CA ARG A 33 10.24 -9.72 4.40
C ARG A 33 9.99 -8.30 4.88
N ALA A 34 10.57 -7.94 6.02
CA ALA A 34 10.46 -6.60 6.63
C ALA A 34 10.58 -5.45 5.62
N HIS A 35 11.58 -5.49 4.73
CA HIS A 35 11.79 -4.42 3.75
C HIS A 35 10.69 -4.33 2.67
N HIS A 36 10.10 -5.47 2.29
CA HIS A 36 8.94 -5.48 1.39
C HIS A 36 7.69 -4.94 2.09
N ALA A 37 7.47 -5.29 3.37
CA ALA A 37 6.36 -4.77 4.15
C ALA A 37 6.46 -3.25 4.35
N ALA A 38 7.66 -2.73 4.60
CA ALA A 38 7.92 -1.29 4.66
C ALA A 38 7.63 -0.57 3.33
N ALA A 39 7.90 -1.21 2.18
CA ALA A 39 7.53 -0.67 0.88
C ALA A 39 6.01 -0.53 0.71
N MET A 40 5.21 -1.47 1.24
CA MET A 40 3.74 -1.38 1.23
C MET A 40 3.21 -0.28 2.14
N VAL A 41 3.84 -0.08 3.30
CA VAL A 41 3.56 1.05 4.19
C VAL A 41 3.83 2.36 3.46
N GLU A 42 4.96 2.46 2.76
CA GLU A 42 5.30 3.67 2.02
C GLU A 42 4.33 3.96 0.87
N GLN A 43 3.88 2.95 0.13
CA GLN A 43 2.86 3.20 -0.91
C GLN A 43 1.57 3.75 -0.27
N ALA A 44 1.11 3.18 0.85
CA ALA A 44 -0.08 3.67 1.55
C ALA A 44 0.08 5.11 2.09
N ASP A 45 1.29 5.46 2.53
CA ASP A 45 1.65 6.82 2.91
C ASP A 45 1.64 7.78 1.70
N ALA A 46 2.27 7.38 0.60
CA ALA A 46 2.37 8.20 -0.60
C ALA A 46 1.03 8.47 -1.27
N GLU A 47 0.17 7.46 -1.33
CA GLU A 47 -1.09 7.50 -2.06
C GLU A 47 -2.21 8.15 -1.26
N SER A 48 -2.27 7.94 0.05
CA SER A 48 -3.37 8.47 0.86
C SER A 48 -2.98 9.05 2.20
N SER A 49 -1.68 9.16 2.54
CA SER A 49 -1.24 9.54 3.88
C SER A 49 -1.91 8.71 4.99
N PHE A 50 -2.16 7.43 4.69
CA PHE A 50 -2.90 6.46 5.52
C PHE A 50 -4.38 6.75 5.73
N PHE A 51 -5.01 7.64 4.97
CA PHE A 51 -6.47 7.81 5.01
C PHE A 51 -7.16 6.65 4.28
N ILE A 52 -7.85 5.80 5.07
CA ILE A 52 -8.51 4.59 4.53
C ILE A 52 -9.72 4.91 3.64
N ASP A 53 -10.34 6.08 3.81
CA ASP A 53 -11.50 6.51 3.03
C ASP A 53 -11.19 7.60 2.01
N ALA A 54 -9.90 7.80 1.70
CA ALA A 54 -9.47 8.81 0.74
C ALA A 54 -10.03 8.54 -0.65
N TRP A 55 -10.57 9.59 -1.28
CA TRP A 55 -10.91 9.60 -2.69
C TRP A 55 -9.97 10.54 -3.44
N GLY A 56 -9.30 10.03 -4.47
CA GLY A 56 -8.44 10.79 -5.38
C GLY A 56 -8.93 10.72 -6.82
N ASP A 57 -8.14 11.28 -7.74
CA ASP A 57 -8.39 11.28 -9.18
C ASP A 57 -9.83 11.64 -9.57
N LEU A 58 -10.32 12.78 -9.09
CA LEU A 58 -11.71 13.22 -9.36
C LEU A 58 -12.76 12.14 -8.98
N TYR A 59 -12.54 11.45 -7.86
CA TYR A 59 -13.38 10.39 -7.30
C TYR A 59 -13.33 9.04 -8.05
N THR A 60 -12.28 8.78 -8.82
CA THR A 60 -12.09 7.48 -9.50
C THR A 60 -11.08 6.57 -8.81
N ALA A 61 -10.40 7.05 -7.76
CA ALA A 61 -9.42 6.31 -6.98
C ALA A 61 -9.81 6.28 -5.50
N TYR A 62 -9.64 5.13 -4.82
CA TYR A 62 -10.07 4.95 -3.43
C TYR A 62 -9.01 4.30 -2.52
N GLY A 63 -8.97 4.76 -1.28
CA GLY A 63 -8.33 4.06 -0.16
C GLY A 63 -6.82 4.22 -0.09
N LEU A 64 -6.18 3.30 0.63
CA LEU A 64 -4.75 3.33 0.99
C LEU A 64 -3.84 3.39 -0.23
N TRP A 65 -4.12 2.62 -1.27
CA TRP A 65 -3.31 2.53 -2.50
C TRP A 65 -4.00 3.19 -3.70
N GLN A 66 -4.94 4.12 -3.44
CA GLN A 66 -5.67 4.87 -4.48
C GLN A 66 -6.13 3.99 -5.66
N MET A 67 -6.71 2.83 -5.34
CA MET A 67 -7.09 1.84 -6.34
C MET A 67 -8.17 2.40 -7.25
N HIS A 68 -7.91 2.40 -8.55
CA HIS A 68 -8.89 2.80 -9.56
C HIS A 68 -10.08 1.84 -9.62
N ASP A 69 -11.18 2.32 -10.20
CA ASP A 69 -12.50 1.68 -10.11
C ASP A 69 -12.52 0.19 -10.48
N ASP A 70 -11.74 -0.20 -11.49
CA ASP A 70 -11.61 -1.58 -11.96
C ASP A 70 -10.84 -2.47 -10.97
N ARG A 71 -9.73 -1.97 -10.41
CA ARG A 71 -8.94 -2.64 -9.36
C ARG A 71 -9.77 -2.80 -8.09
N LEU A 72 -10.45 -1.73 -7.67
CA LEU A 72 -11.33 -1.73 -6.51
C LEU A 72 -12.48 -2.73 -6.67
N ALA A 73 -13.16 -2.74 -7.82
CA ALA A 73 -14.26 -3.66 -8.08
C ALA A 73 -13.81 -5.13 -8.00
N ARG A 74 -12.68 -5.48 -8.63
CA ARG A 74 -12.10 -6.83 -8.56
C ARG A 74 -11.71 -7.19 -7.13
N GLY A 75 -11.07 -6.28 -6.40
CA GLY A 75 -10.70 -6.47 -5.01
C GLY A 75 -11.90 -6.78 -4.11
N CYS A 76 -12.96 -5.98 -4.22
CA CYS A 76 -14.19 -6.21 -3.49
C CYS A 76 -14.84 -7.55 -3.85
N GLN A 77 -14.79 -7.94 -5.13
CA GLN A 77 -15.25 -9.26 -5.58
C GLN A 77 -14.45 -10.41 -4.94
N PHE A 78 -13.11 -10.29 -4.84
CA PHE A 78 -12.28 -11.30 -4.17
C PHE A 78 -12.66 -11.52 -2.71
N LEU A 79 -13.10 -10.46 -2.02
CA LEU A 79 -13.48 -10.52 -0.62
C LEU A 79 -14.98 -10.77 -0.38
N GLY A 80 -15.80 -10.78 -1.43
CA GLY A 80 -17.26 -10.89 -1.31
C GLY A 80 -17.89 -9.71 -0.57
N VAL A 81 -17.34 -8.50 -0.71
CA VAL A 81 -17.83 -7.28 -0.04
C VAL A 81 -18.37 -6.28 -1.06
N ALA A 82 -19.24 -5.38 -0.60
CA ALA A 82 -19.75 -4.31 -1.45
C ALA A 82 -18.63 -3.31 -1.80
N LYS A 83 -18.62 -2.86 -3.06
CA LYS A 83 -17.72 -1.79 -3.49
C LYS A 83 -18.09 -0.47 -2.79
N PRO A 84 -17.12 0.26 -2.22
CA PRO A 84 -17.34 1.62 -1.76
C PRO A 84 -17.90 2.50 -2.88
N LEU A 85 -18.79 3.40 -2.51
CA LEU A 85 -19.34 4.40 -3.42
C LEU A 85 -18.95 5.80 -2.94
N CYS A 86 -18.53 6.65 -3.88
CA CYS A 86 -18.34 8.06 -3.61
C CYS A 86 -19.71 8.70 -3.35
N ALA A 87 -19.91 9.23 -2.15
CA ALA A 87 -21.20 9.82 -1.73
C ALA A 87 -21.29 11.32 -2.03
N GLY A 88 -20.56 11.83 -3.04
CA GLY A 88 -20.44 13.28 -3.30
C GLY A 88 -19.77 14.06 -2.16
N ARG A 89 -19.13 13.35 -1.22
CA ARG A 89 -18.31 13.85 -0.12
C ARG A 89 -16.97 13.13 -0.15
N LEU A 90 -15.94 13.69 0.48
CA LEU A 90 -14.62 13.06 0.64
C LEU A 90 -14.64 11.80 1.56
N THR A 91 -15.81 11.22 1.83
CA THR A 91 -15.99 10.02 2.66
C THR A 91 -16.83 8.98 1.91
N ALA A 92 -16.38 7.73 1.95
CA ALA A 92 -17.09 6.62 1.32
C ALA A 92 -18.34 6.21 2.11
N LYS A 93 -19.40 5.85 1.39
CA LYS A 93 -20.49 5.03 1.93
C LYS A 93 -20.04 3.56 1.85
N ASN A 94 -20.15 2.82 2.95
CA ASN A 94 -19.64 1.44 3.07
C ASN A 94 -18.14 1.32 2.79
N GLY A 95 -17.33 2.15 3.48
CA GLY A 95 -15.87 2.12 3.35
C GLY A 95 -15.27 0.76 3.71
N LEU A 96 -14.11 0.44 3.14
CA LEU A 96 -13.37 -0.77 3.45
C LEU A 96 -12.49 -0.55 4.68
N SER A 97 -12.48 -1.52 5.59
CA SER A 97 -11.54 -1.51 6.71
C SER A 97 -10.09 -1.58 6.22
N LEU A 98 -9.15 -1.12 7.07
CA LEU A 98 -7.72 -1.24 6.78
C LEU A 98 -7.33 -2.67 6.38
N THR A 99 -7.79 -3.67 7.16
CA THR A 99 -7.51 -5.08 6.88
C THR A 99 -8.09 -5.53 5.56
N GLN A 100 -9.32 -5.12 5.20
CA GLN A 100 -9.91 -5.45 3.90
C GLN A 100 -9.09 -4.87 2.75
N GLN A 101 -8.61 -3.63 2.87
CA GLN A 101 -7.76 -3.04 1.84
C GLN A 101 -6.41 -3.77 1.72
N CYS A 102 -5.79 -4.14 2.85
CA CYS A 102 -4.57 -4.94 2.85
C CYS A 102 -4.77 -6.32 2.18
N GLU A 103 -5.90 -6.98 2.46
CA GLU A 103 -6.26 -8.24 1.82
C GLU A 103 -6.47 -8.08 0.31
N ILE A 104 -7.08 -6.98 -0.16
CA ILE A 104 -7.20 -6.69 -1.60
C ILE A 104 -5.83 -6.56 -2.24
N ALA A 105 -4.95 -5.71 -1.69
CA ALA A 105 -3.59 -5.52 -2.22
C ALA A 105 -2.80 -6.84 -2.24
N TRP A 106 -2.94 -7.66 -1.18
CA TRP A 106 -2.33 -8.99 -1.15
C TRP A 106 -2.89 -9.93 -2.22
N ARG A 107 -4.21 -9.93 -2.46
CA ARG A 107 -4.83 -10.71 -3.53
C ARG A 107 -4.41 -10.26 -4.93
N GLU A 108 -4.21 -8.96 -5.14
CA GLU A 108 -3.68 -8.44 -6.40
C GLU A 108 -2.27 -8.99 -6.68
N PHE A 109 -1.38 -9.00 -5.70
CA PHE A 109 -0.04 -9.59 -5.85
C PHE A 109 -0.06 -11.08 -6.23
N GLN A 110 -1.08 -11.81 -5.78
CA GLN A 110 -1.24 -13.23 -6.12
C GLN A 110 -1.89 -13.44 -7.50
N THR A 111 -2.52 -12.41 -8.08
CA THR A 111 -3.33 -12.52 -9.29
C THR A 111 -2.88 -11.52 -10.36
N THR A 112 -3.52 -10.34 -10.42
CA THR A 112 -3.35 -9.34 -11.49
C THR A 112 -2.00 -8.64 -11.47
N GLU A 113 -1.37 -8.53 -10.30
CA GLU A 113 -0.10 -7.82 -10.09
C GLU A 113 1.06 -8.80 -9.82
N SER A 114 0.94 -10.05 -10.29
CA SER A 114 1.93 -11.10 -10.04
C SER A 114 3.33 -10.80 -10.59
N LEU A 115 3.45 -10.01 -11.67
CA LEU A 115 4.74 -9.54 -12.18
C LEU A 115 5.38 -8.51 -11.25
N ALA A 116 4.60 -7.53 -10.78
CA ALA A 116 5.08 -6.53 -9.82
C ALA A 116 5.51 -7.23 -8.52
N PHE A 117 4.75 -8.23 -8.08
CA PHE A 117 5.09 -9.03 -6.91
C PHE A 117 6.39 -9.82 -7.07
N ALA A 118 6.61 -10.48 -8.22
CA ALA A 118 7.85 -11.20 -8.49
C ALA A 118 9.07 -10.27 -8.47
N LEU A 119 8.93 -9.06 -9.04
CA LEU A 119 9.99 -8.04 -8.99
C LEU A 119 10.21 -7.54 -7.56
N LEU A 120 9.14 -7.30 -6.79
CA LEU A 120 9.25 -6.90 -5.39
C LEU A 120 10.02 -7.96 -4.58
N LEU A 121 9.69 -9.24 -4.73
CA LEU A 121 10.36 -10.36 -4.06
C LEU A 121 11.85 -10.50 -4.41
N SER A 122 12.28 -9.96 -5.56
CA SER A 122 13.69 -9.98 -5.98
C SER A 122 14.54 -8.90 -5.31
N THR A 123 13.92 -7.94 -4.63
CA THR A 123 14.63 -6.84 -3.96
C THR A 123 15.28 -7.30 -2.66
N THR A 124 16.42 -6.70 -2.31
CA THR A 124 17.23 -7.11 -1.14
C THR A 124 17.22 -6.08 -0.03
N ASN A 125 16.71 -4.87 -0.28
CA ASN A 125 16.66 -3.77 0.68
C ASN A 125 15.39 -2.92 0.50
N ALA A 126 15.10 -2.05 1.47
CA ALA A 126 13.87 -1.27 1.50
C ALA A 126 13.81 -0.18 0.43
N HIS A 127 14.96 0.39 0.04
CA HIS A 127 14.99 1.41 -1.01
C HIS A 127 14.55 0.81 -2.34
N ASP A 128 15.16 -0.30 -2.76
CA ASP A 128 14.79 -1.00 -3.99
C ASP A 128 13.33 -1.50 -3.94
N ALA A 129 12.88 -2.01 -2.80
CA ALA A 129 11.49 -2.46 -2.63
C ALA A 129 10.49 -1.32 -2.81
N GLY A 130 10.75 -0.14 -2.21
CA GLY A 130 9.92 1.04 -2.39
C GLY A 130 9.92 1.55 -3.84
N ALA A 131 11.09 1.59 -4.48
CA ALA A 131 11.21 1.98 -5.88
C ALA A 131 10.47 1.02 -6.83
N VAL A 132 10.59 -0.28 -6.61
CA VAL A 132 9.90 -1.32 -7.41
C VAL A 132 8.38 -1.26 -7.18
N ALA A 133 7.92 -1.17 -5.94
CA ALA A 133 6.49 -1.04 -5.62
C ALA A 133 5.89 0.20 -6.30
N CYS A 134 6.57 1.35 -6.20
CA CYS A 134 6.17 2.56 -6.89
C CYS A 134 6.10 2.38 -8.42
N ALA A 135 7.15 1.85 -9.04
CA ALA A 135 7.26 1.78 -10.48
C ALA A 135 6.39 0.69 -11.13
N LYS A 136 6.12 -0.41 -10.41
CA LYS A 136 5.49 -1.62 -10.98
C LYS A 136 4.10 -1.89 -10.45
N TYR A 137 3.86 -1.64 -9.17
CA TYR A 137 2.54 -1.83 -8.56
C TYR A 137 1.69 -0.56 -8.68
N GLU A 138 2.16 0.57 -8.14
CA GLU A 138 1.42 1.85 -8.23
C GLU A 138 1.50 2.49 -9.61
N ARG A 139 2.61 2.28 -10.32
CA ARG A 139 2.89 2.85 -11.65
C ARG A 139 2.76 4.37 -11.64
N ALA A 140 3.28 5.01 -10.60
CA ALA A 140 3.19 6.45 -10.41
C ALA A 140 3.74 7.23 -11.63
N GLY A 141 3.01 8.24 -12.08
CA GLY A 141 3.29 8.90 -13.35
C GLY A 141 4.56 9.76 -13.39
N ALA A 142 5.01 10.31 -12.26
CA ALA A 142 6.18 11.19 -12.25
C ALA A 142 7.49 10.38 -12.11
N LYS A 143 8.44 10.61 -13.02
CA LYS A 143 9.69 9.84 -13.13
C LYS A 143 10.56 9.83 -11.86
N SER A 144 10.45 10.85 -11.00
CA SER A 144 11.19 10.93 -9.74
C SER A 144 10.55 10.14 -8.59
N GLN A 145 9.31 9.68 -8.74
CA GLN A 145 8.59 9.00 -7.66
C GLN A 145 9.28 7.72 -7.19
N PRO A 146 9.77 6.82 -8.05
CA PRO A 146 10.43 5.60 -7.58
C PRO A 146 11.59 5.86 -6.63
N GLU A 147 12.46 6.84 -6.93
CA GLU A 147 13.59 7.20 -6.06
C GLU A 147 13.11 7.76 -4.72
N ILE A 148 12.16 8.70 -4.74
CA ILE A 148 11.61 9.32 -3.52
C ILE A 148 10.94 8.26 -2.64
N ARG A 149 10.16 7.36 -3.27
CA ARG A 149 9.43 6.30 -2.58
C ARG A 149 10.36 5.22 -2.03
N GLY A 150 11.47 4.93 -2.72
CA GLY A 150 12.56 4.11 -2.17
C GLY A 150 13.17 4.69 -0.90
N GLN A 151 13.54 5.98 -0.92
CA GLN A 151 14.09 6.66 0.26
C GLN A 151 13.11 6.66 1.45
N ARG A 152 11.82 6.90 1.18
CA ARG A 152 10.77 6.87 2.20
C ARG A 152 10.55 5.46 2.75
N ALA A 153 10.61 4.42 1.92
CA ALA A 153 10.45 3.04 2.37
C ALA A 153 11.59 2.62 3.32
N LEU A 154 12.82 3.08 3.05
CA LEU A 154 13.93 2.91 3.99
C LEU A 154 13.70 3.65 5.30
N ALA A 155 13.22 4.89 5.26
CA ALA A 155 12.90 5.65 6.47
C ALA A 155 11.80 4.96 7.30
N TRP A 156 10.75 4.47 6.65
CA TRP A 156 9.70 3.68 7.30
C TRP A 156 10.25 2.40 7.92
N LEU A 157 11.09 1.63 7.19
CA LEU A 157 11.69 0.41 7.75
C LEU A 157 12.46 0.71 9.04
N ASN A 158 13.32 1.74 9.01
CA ASN A 158 14.12 2.13 10.18
C ASN A 158 13.26 2.52 11.38
N TRP A 159 12.15 3.21 11.15
CA TRP A 159 11.23 3.57 12.22
C TRP A 159 10.47 2.34 12.75
N LEU A 160 9.93 1.51 11.85
CA LEU A 160 9.11 0.34 12.19
C LEU A 160 9.88 -0.71 13.00
N THR A 161 11.14 -0.97 12.66
CA THR A 161 11.98 -1.94 13.37
C THR A 161 12.41 -1.48 14.77
N GLN A 162 12.30 -0.18 15.06
CA GLN A 162 12.51 0.35 16.42
C GLN A 162 11.25 0.25 17.29
N GLN A 163 10.08 -0.01 16.69
CA GLN A 163 8.81 -0.17 17.42
C GLN A 163 8.44 -1.65 17.67
N SER A 164 9.19 -2.58 17.08
CA SER A 164 8.97 -4.03 17.14
C SER A 164 9.74 -4.70 18.27
#